data_AF-A0A1Y3CGP3-F1
#
_entry.id   AF-A0A1Y3CGP3-F1
#
_cell.length_a   1.000
_cell.length_b   1.000
_cell.length_c   1.000
_cell.angle_alpha   90.00
_cell.angle_beta   90.00
_cell.angle_gamma   90.00
#
_symmetry.space_group_name_H-M   'P 1'
#
loop_
_entity.id
_entity.type
_entity.pdbx_description
1 polymer ?
#
loop_
_entity_poly.entity_id
_entity_poly.type
_entity_poly.pdbx_seq_one_letter_code
_entity_poly.pdbx_strand_id
1 'polypeptide(L)'
;MKVNYKMQSFLENLKKDKSGHTQASLDKLNTLLEKRFNDCEQDYSIATIGRISTKNGGVGTVSIRNKTGKHYNLLIKEWATLADTTTKKPSKCHSRKNEVSSDMELLKKLDDPAMRAVFGQIIAEKKKLKAENHILKQQTEVIVDMRPNQVFSAGQVQQQVEIIPSLTGVLVNSEIEALRDAIDENNLLNRGWIVSRLGSIKDENGRSLFKSGFVSAIQKILAEI
;
A
#
# COMPACT_ATOMS: atom_id res chain seq x y z
N MET A 1 22.38 -25.82 34.43
CA MET A 1 23.76 -26.31 34.63
C MET A 1 24.37 -26.99 33.39
N LYS A 2 23.67 -27.90 32.68
CA LYS A 2 24.22 -28.60 31.48
C LYS A 2 24.55 -27.70 30.27
N VAL A 3 23.80 -26.61 30.07
CA VAL A 3 24.00 -25.69 28.93
C VAL A 3 25.34 -24.93 29.02
N ASN A 4 25.73 -24.51 30.23
CA ASN A 4 26.94 -23.72 30.46
C ASN A 4 28.22 -24.54 30.16
N TYR A 5 28.27 -25.81 30.60
CA TYR A 5 29.42 -26.69 30.36
C TYR A 5 29.67 -26.96 28.86
N LYS A 6 28.60 -27.16 28.07
CA LYS A 6 28.70 -27.36 26.61
C LYS A 6 29.28 -26.13 25.92
N MET A 7 28.84 -24.92 26.32
CA MET A 7 29.33 -23.67 25.75
C MET A 7 30.77 -23.34 26.16
N GLN A 8 31.15 -23.64 27.40
CA GLN A 8 32.53 -23.50 27.85
C GLN A 8 33.48 -24.40 27.06
N SER A 9 33.13 -25.68 26.86
CA SER A 9 33.93 -26.60 26.04
C SER A 9 34.03 -26.13 24.57
N PHE A 10 32.93 -25.60 24.02
CA PHE A 10 32.91 -25.05 22.66
C PHE A 10 33.79 -23.80 22.53
N LEU A 11 33.72 -22.89 23.50
CA LEU A 11 34.54 -21.69 23.57
C LEU A 11 36.03 -22.02 23.63
N GLU A 12 36.42 -22.98 24.47
CA GLU A 12 37.82 -23.42 24.58
C GLU A 12 38.33 -24.02 23.26
N ASN A 13 37.50 -24.78 22.55
CA ASN A 13 37.86 -25.29 21.23
C ASN A 13 38.02 -24.17 20.19
N LEU A 14 37.23 -23.10 20.25
CA LEU A 14 37.40 -21.94 19.37
C LEU A 14 38.68 -21.14 19.66
N LYS A 15 39.19 -21.17 20.90
CA LYS A 15 40.36 -20.41 21.33
C LYS A 15 41.71 -21.05 20.98
N LYS A 16 41.78 -22.39 20.91
CA LYS A 16 43.05 -23.16 20.81
C LYS A 16 44.02 -22.70 19.71
N ASP A 17 43.51 -22.22 18.57
CA ASP A 17 44.34 -21.82 17.42
C ASP A 17 44.27 -20.31 17.12
N LYS A 18 44.10 -19.46 18.15
CA LYS A 18 43.81 -18.02 17.96
C LYS A 18 44.72 -17.14 18.79
N SER A 19 44.95 -15.92 18.30
CA SER A 19 45.76 -14.91 18.99
C SER A 19 45.11 -14.46 20.30
N GLY A 20 45.91 -14.03 21.28
CA GLY A 20 45.40 -13.57 22.58
C GLY A 20 44.35 -12.46 22.48
N HIS A 21 44.48 -11.54 21.51
CA HIS A 21 43.44 -10.54 21.22
C HIS A 21 42.12 -11.18 20.79
N THR A 22 42.17 -12.20 19.93
CA THR A 22 40.98 -12.90 19.43
C THR A 22 40.31 -13.70 20.54
N GLN A 23 41.10 -14.31 21.43
CA GLN A 23 40.59 -15.03 22.60
C GLN A 23 39.85 -14.06 23.55
N ALA A 24 40.47 -12.93 23.91
CA ALA A 24 39.83 -11.91 24.74
C ALA A 24 38.54 -11.34 24.12
N SER A 25 38.52 -11.24 22.79
CA SER A 25 37.34 -10.81 22.03
C SER A 25 36.22 -11.86 22.04
N LEU A 26 36.57 -13.15 21.95
CA LEU A 26 35.63 -14.27 22.09
C LEU A 26 35.04 -14.35 23.50
N ASP A 27 35.83 -14.08 24.55
CA ASP A 27 35.37 -14.06 25.94
C ASP A 27 34.35 -12.94 26.19
N LYS A 28 34.64 -11.73 25.69
CA LYS A 28 33.69 -10.61 25.75
C LYS A 28 32.40 -10.90 24.98
N LEU A 29 32.51 -11.55 23.82
CA LEU A 29 31.34 -11.92 23.04
C LEU A 29 30.52 -13.01 23.74
N ASN A 30 31.18 -14.00 24.36
CA ASN A 30 30.50 -15.07 25.09
C ASN A 30 29.75 -14.55 26.32
N THR A 31 30.37 -13.69 27.12
CA THR A 31 29.71 -13.08 28.29
C THR A 31 28.50 -12.23 27.89
N LEU A 32 28.59 -11.51 26.76
CA LEU A 32 27.44 -10.79 26.19
C LEU A 32 26.30 -11.74 25.79
N LEU A 33 26.61 -12.84 25.10
CA LEU A 33 25.62 -13.81 24.64
C LEU A 33 24.96 -14.57 25.79
N GLU A 34 25.74 -14.93 26.81
CA GLU A 34 25.24 -15.56 28.03
C GLU A 34 24.27 -14.65 28.79
N LYS A 35 24.62 -13.35 28.94
CA LYS A 35 23.72 -12.38 29.56
C LYS A 35 22.39 -12.31 28.82
N ARG A 36 22.42 -12.19 27.49
CA ARG A 36 21.21 -12.11 26.66
C ARG A 36 20.37 -13.37 26.69
N PHE A 37 21.02 -14.53 26.80
CA PHE A 37 20.34 -15.81 26.98
C PHE A 37 19.58 -15.84 28.32
N ASN A 38 20.23 -15.38 29.40
CA ASN A 38 19.59 -15.29 30.71
C ASN A 38 18.44 -14.27 30.73
N ASP A 39 18.57 -13.17 29.99
CA ASP A 39 17.52 -12.16 29.80
C ASP A 39 16.39 -12.63 28.84
N CYS A 40 16.46 -13.88 28.34
CA CYS A 40 15.49 -14.49 27.41
C CYS A 40 15.28 -13.69 26.11
N GLU A 41 16.30 -12.98 25.64
CA GLU A 41 16.23 -12.21 24.40
C GLU A 41 16.37 -13.14 23.17
N GLN A 42 15.49 -12.97 22.17
CA GLN A 42 15.43 -13.87 21.01
C GLN A 42 16.24 -13.40 19.78
N ASP A 43 16.70 -12.14 19.73
CA ASP A 43 17.38 -11.59 18.55
C ASP A 43 18.88 -11.86 18.55
N TYR A 44 19.31 -13.01 18.01
CA TYR A 44 20.73 -13.35 17.83
C TYR A 44 21.24 -12.99 16.43
N SER A 45 20.65 -11.98 15.77
CA SER A 45 21.13 -11.59 14.45
C SER A 45 22.51 -10.94 14.49
N ILE A 46 23.34 -11.29 13.51
CA ILE A 46 24.72 -10.80 13.40
C ILE A 46 24.79 -9.27 13.45
N ALA A 47 23.82 -8.58 12.83
CA ALA A 47 23.75 -7.12 12.85
C ALA A 47 23.40 -6.56 14.22
N THR A 48 22.47 -7.18 14.96
CA THR A 48 22.10 -6.75 16.32
C THR A 48 23.23 -7.03 17.30
N ILE A 49 23.75 -8.26 17.32
CA ILE A 49 24.89 -8.66 18.16
C ILE A 49 26.11 -7.79 17.88
N GLY A 50 26.45 -7.56 16.61
CA GLY A 50 27.59 -6.74 16.25
C GLY A 50 27.47 -5.30 16.76
N ARG A 51 26.28 -4.67 16.71
CA ARG A 51 26.06 -3.33 17.26
C ARG A 51 26.19 -3.29 18.77
N ILE A 52 25.56 -4.25 19.47
CA ILE A 52 25.59 -4.31 20.94
C ILE A 52 27.02 -4.59 21.42
N SER A 53 27.71 -5.54 20.77
CA SER A 53 29.11 -5.87 21.05
C SER A 53 30.02 -4.66 20.84
N THR A 54 29.85 -3.91 19.73
CA THR A 54 30.62 -2.66 19.49
C THR A 54 30.39 -1.64 20.60
N LYS A 55 29.12 -1.44 21.01
CA LYS A 55 28.76 -0.51 22.09
C LYS A 55 29.41 -0.87 23.43
N ASN A 56 29.63 -2.15 23.67
CA ASN A 56 30.26 -2.67 24.88
C ASN A 56 31.80 -2.81 24.75
N GLY A 57 32.43 -2.20 23.74
CA GLY A 57 33.89 -2.28 23.55
C GLY A 57 34.38 -3.69 23.14
N GLY A 58 33.50 -4.47 22.52
CA GLY A 58 33.77 -5.79 21.97
C GLY A 58 33.96 -5.76 20.45
N VAL A 59 33.69 -6.90 19.81
CA VAL A 59 33.91 -7.09 18.37
C VAL A 59 32.87 -6.34 17.54
N GLY A 60 33.33 -5.65 16.50
CA GLY A 60 32.48 -4.92 15.57
C GLY A 60 31.69 -5.80 14.59
N THR A 61 30.56 -5.28 14.11
CA THR A 61 29.70 -5.96 13.10
C THR A 61 30.48 -6.36 11.84
N VAL A 62 31.39 -5.51 11.37
CA VAL A 62 32.22 -5.76 10.18
C VAL A 62 33.16 -6.95 10.41
N SER A 63 33.82 -6.98 11.57
CA SER A 63 34.74 -8.06 11.95
C SER A 63 34.03 -9.40 12.05
N ILE A 64 32.80 -9.44 12.55
CA ILE A 64 31.97 -10.64 12.61
C ILE A 64 31.58 -11.09 11.19
N ARG A 65 31.22 -10.17 10.29
CA ARG A 65 30.79 -10.50 8.91
C ARG A 65 31.93 -10.99 8.01
N ASN A 66 33.17 -10.57 8.28
CA ASN A 66 34.33 -10.89 7.45
C ASN A 66 34.68 -12.38 7.46
N LYS A 67 35.28 -12.88 6.36
CA LYS A 67 35.70 -14.30 6.22
C LYS A 67 36.65 -14.74 7.34
N THR A 68 37.50 -13.85 7.84
CA THR A 68 38.44 -14.10 8.95
C THR A 68 37.71 -14.25 10.29
N GLY A 69 36.54 -13.63 10.46
CA GLY A 69 35.74 -13.63 11.69
C GLY A 69 34.76 -14.80 11.83
N LYS A 70 34.92 -15.89 11.07
CA LYS A 70 34.04 -17.08 11.11
C LYS A 70 33.84 -17.65 12.52
N HIS A 71 34.86 -17.57 13.37
CA HIS A 71 34.80 -18.03 14.76
C HIS A 71 33.75 -17.27 15.58
N TYR A 72 33.60 -15.96 15.37
CA TYR A 72 32.54 -15.17 16.02
C TYR A 72 31.14 -15.59 15.53
N ASN A 73 30.98 -15.84 14.23
CA ASN A 73 29.71 -16.32 13.69
C ASN A 73 29.32 -17.69 14.23
N LEU A 74 30.30 -18.60 14.36
CA LEU A 74 30.06 -19.94 14.92
C LEU A 74 29.59 -19.86 16.37
N LEU A 75 30.22 -19.02 17.19
CA LEU A 75 29.79 -18.80 18.57
C LEU A 75 28.36 -18.24 18.65
N ILE A 76 28.03 -17.23 17.85
CA ILE A 76 26.67 -16.65 17.81
C ILE A 76 25.65 -17.68 17.36
N LYS A 77 26.02 -18.54 16.39
CA LYS A 77 25.14 -19.59 15.87
C LYS A 77 24.85 -20.65 16.91
N GLU A 78 25.84 -21.10 17.67
CA GLU A 78 25.63 -22.08 18.75
C GLU A 78 24.77 -21.51 19.88
N TRP A 79 24.94 -20.23 20.22
CA TRP A 79 24.05 -19.59 21.19
C TRP A 79 22.62 -19.44 20.66
N ALA A 80 22.44 -19.15 19.38
CA ALA A 80 21.13 -19.10 18.76
C ALA A 80 20.44 -20.48 18.74
N THR A 81 21.17 -21.55 18.40
CA THR A 81 20.61 -22.92 18.42
C THR A 81 20.24 -23.37 19.82
N LEU A 82 20.99 -22.95 20.85
CA LEU A 82 20.64 -23.21 22.25
C LEU A 82 19.39 -22.46 22.72
N ALA A 83 19.14 -21.27 22.18
CA ALA A 83 17.95 -20.47 22.48
C ALA A 83 16.74 -20.82 21.60
N ASP A 84 16.80 -21.95 20.87
CA ASP A 84 15.79 -22.37 19.88
C ASP A 84 15.39 -21.26 18.88
N THR A 85 16.33 -20.33 18.62
CA THR A 85 16.10 -19.16 17.75
C THR A 85 17.04 -19.19 16.54
N THR A 86 16.73 -18.37 15.54
CA THR A 86 17.52 -18.26 14.32
C THR A 86 18.48 -17.07 14.39
N THR A 87 19.65 -17.19 13.76
CA THR A 87 20.59 -16.07 13.57
C THR A 87 20.09 -15.04 12.55
N LYS A 88 18.92 -15.28 11.94
CA LYS A 88 18.22 -14.26 11.16
C LYS A 88 17.52 -13.31 12.11
N LYS A 89 17.50 -12.03 11.75
CA LYS A 89 16.74 -11.02 12.50
C LYS A 89 15.30 -11.51 12.65
N PRO A 90 14.76 -11.65 13.87
CA PRO A 90 13.36 -11.99 14.04
C PRO A 90 12.55 -10.97 13.24
N SER A 91 11.60 -11.47 12.46
CA SER A 91 10.67 -10.61 11.71
C SER A 91 10.13 -9.57 12.68
N LYS A 92 10.32 -8.28 12.39
CA LYS A 92 9.79 -7.19 13.21
C LYS A 92 8.34 -7.53 13.56
N CYS A 93 7.96 -7.34 14.82
CA CYS A 93 6.58 -7.53 15.31
C CYS A 93 5.54 -6.80 14.42
N HIS A 94 5.97 -5.73 13.73
CA HIS A 94 5.17 -4.92 12.80
C HIS A 94 5.35 -5.26 11.30
N SER A 95 5.92 -6.41 10.96
CA SER A 95 5.76 -6.89 9.60
C SER A 95 4.30 -7.31 9.47
N ARG A 96 3.53 -6.68 8.58
CA ARG A 96 2.09 -6.91 8.31
C ARG A 96 1.68 -8.39 8.11
N LYS A 97 2.64 -9.31 8.12
CA LYS A 97 2.47 -10.77 8.10
C LYS A 97 2.27 -11.40 9.49
N ASN A 98 2.63 -10.71 10.58
CA ASN A 98 2.41 -11.12 11.98
C ASN A 98 1.40 -10.24 12.72
N GLU A 99 0.83 -9.24 12.06
CA GLU A 99 -0.14 -8.34 12.68
C GLU A 99 -1.52 -9.01 12.72
N VAL A 100 -1.79 -9.66 13.85
CA VAL A 100 -3.12 -10.09 14.30
C VAL A 100 -3.70 -11.19 13.42
N SER A 101 -3.85 -12.41 13.98
CA SER A 101 -4.71 -13.44 13.37
C SER A 101 -5.96 -12.78 12.85
N SER A 102 -6.31 -13.02 11.57
CA SER A 102 -7.43 -12.30 10.96
C SER A 102 -8.65 -12.39 11.88
N ASP A 103 -9.51 -11.37 11.93
CA ASP A 103 -10.69 -11.39 12.81
C ASP A 103 -11.47 -12.73 12.70
N MET A 104 -11.44 -13.36 11.52
CA MET A 104 -12.02 -14.68 11.25
C MET A 104 -11.24 -15.86 11.83
N GLU A 105 -9.91 -15.80 11.89
CA GLU A 105 -9.09 -16.78 12.59
C GLU A 105 -9.25 -16.72 14.11
N LEU A 106 -9.46 -15.52 14.66
CA LEU A 106 -9.77 -15.36 16.09
C LEU A 106 -11.12 -16.00 16.44
N LEU A 107 -12.12 -15.87 15.56
CA LEU A 107 -13.41 -16.55 15.72
C LEU A 107 -13.29 -18.08 15.74
N LYS A 108 -12.36 -18.65 14.98
CA LYS A 108 -12.11 -20.10 14.95
C LYS A 108 -11.52 -20.65 16.25
N LYS A 109 -10.94 -19.78 17.10
CA LYS A 109 -10.39 -20.17 18.42
C LYS A 109 -11.45 -20.22 19.52
N LEU A 110 -12.63 -19.63 19.31
CA LEU A 110 -13.75 -19.78 20.24
C LEU A 110 -14.44 -21.11 19.94
N ASP A 111 -14.59 -21.97 20.94
CA ASP A 111 -15.25 -23.27 20.77
C ASP A 111 -16.79 -23.15 20.69
N ASP A 112 -17.38 -22.25 21.48
CA ASP A 112 -18.83 -22.04 21.54
C ASP A 112 -19.38 -21.36 20.27
N PRO A 113 -20.31 -22.02 19.55
CA PRO A 113 -20.97 -21.45 18.36
C PRO A 113 -21.75 -20.15 18.64
N ALA A 114 -22.39 -20.02 19.81
CA ALA A 114 -23.21 -18.85 20.13
C ALA A 114 -22.33 -17.61 20.32
N MET A 115 -21.27 -17.71 21.12
CA MET A 115 -20.29 -16.64 21.25
C MET A 115 -19.63 -16.31 19.90
N ARG A 116 -19.30 -17.33 19.09
CA ARG A 116 -18.71 -17.10 17.75
C ARG A 116 -19.62 -16.27 16.85
N ALA A 117 -20.93 -16.52 16.88
CA ALA A 117 -21.90 -15.74 16.10
C ALA A 117 -21.96 -14.27 16.55
N VAL A 118 -22.03 -14.03 17.86
CA VAL A 118 -22.06 -12.67 18.44
C VAL A 118 -20.80 -11.89 18.09
N PHE A 119 -19.61 -12.47 18.30
CA PHE A 119 -18.36 -11.82 17.92
C PHE A 119 -18.26 -11.61 16.39
N GLY A 120 -18.79 -12.53 15.59
CA GLY A 120 -18.88 -12.37 14.14
C GLY A 120 -19.70 -11.16 13.73
N GLN A 121 -20.84 -10.95 14.38
CA GLN A 121 -21.68 -9.76 14.18
C GLN A 121 -20.93 -8.48 14.58
N ILE A 122 -20.29 -8.45 15.75
CA ILE A 122 -19.51 -7.30 16.23
C ILE A 122 -18.38 -6.95 15.24
N ILE A 123 -17.70 -7.96 14.69
CA ILE A 123 -16.65 -7.77 13.68
C ILE A 123 -17.22 -7.14 12.41
N ALA A 124 -18.40 -7.59 11.95
CA ALA A 124 -19.06 -7.04 10.77
C ALA A 124 -19.45 -5.57 10.98
N GLU A 125 -20.04 -5.24 12.14
CA GLU A 125 -20.40 -3.87 12.52
C GLU A 125 -19.17 -2.97 12.61
N LYS A 126 -18.09 -3.43 13.26
CA LYS A 126 -16.81 -2.72 13.32
C LYS A 126 -16.25 -2.43 11.93
N LYS A 127 -16.33 -3.40 11.00
CA LYS A 127 -15.86 -3.21 9.60
C LYS A 127 -16.71 -2.19 8.86
N LYS A 128 -18.03 -2.24 9.02
CA LYS A 128 -18.97 -1.25 8.47
C LYS A 128 -18.66 0.15 8.98
N LEU A 129 -18.55 0.33 10.30
CA LEU A 129 -18.24 1.63 10.92
C LEU A 129 -16.88 2.17 10.47
N LYS A 130 -15.86 1.31 10.32
CA LYS A 130 -14.56 1.73 9.77
C LYS A 130 -14.66 2.18 8.32
N ALA A 131 -15.45 1.50 7.49
CA ALA A 131 -15.66 1.88 6.10
C ALA A 131 -16.38 3.23 6.00
N GLU A 132 -17.45 3.42 6.78
CA GLU A 132 -18.16 4.71 6.86
C GLU A 132 -17.24 5.82 7.34
N ASN A 133 -16.46 5.60 8.41
CA ASN A 133 -15.52 6.59 8.91
C ASN A 133 -14.42 6.92 7.88
N HIS A 134 -13.99 5.94 7.09
CA HIS A 134 -13.03 6.16 6.01
C HIS A 134 -13.63 7.02 4.90
N ILE A 135 -14.87 6.74 4.48
CA ILE A 135 -15.60 7.55 3.50
C ILE A 135 -15.77 8.98 4.03
N LEU A 136 -16.21 9.15 5.28
CA LEU A 136 -16.37 10.47 5.90
C LEU A 136 -15.05 11.26 5.95
N LYS A 137 -13.94 10.58 6.28
CA LYS A 137 -12.61 11.20 6.25
C LYS A 137 -12.20 11.62 4.84
N GLN A 138 -12.47 10.80 3.83
CA GLN A 138 -12.22 11.16 2.42
C GLN A 138 -13.10 12.34 1.98
N GLN A 139 -14.34 12.41 2.46
CA GLN A 139 -15.28 13.49 2.15
C GLN A 139 -15.02 14.78 2.94
N THR A 140 -14.15 14.77 3.96
CA THR A 140 -13.88 15.96 4.79
C THR A 140 -13.01 16.98 4.03
N GLU A 141 -12.17 16.54 3.10
CA GLU A 141 -11.38 17.41 2.22
C GLU A 141 -12.11 17.63 0.89
N VAL A 142 -13.25 18.33 0.93
CA VAL A 142 -13.83 18.88 -0.30
C VAL A 142 -13.05 20.15 -0.63
N ILE A 143 -12.08 20.05 -1.54
CA ILE A 143 -11.47 21.23 -2.17
C ILE A 143 -12.54 21.83 -3.08
N VAL A 144 -13.33 22.75 -2.54
CA VAL A 144 -14.23 23.60 -3.31
C VAL A 144 -13.36 24.67 -3.96
N ASP A 145 -13.31 24.69 -5.29
CA ASP A 145 -12.71 25.82 -6.00
C ASP A 145 -13.52 27.08 -5.68
N MET A 146 -12.98 27.92 -4.81
CA MET A 146 -13.59 29.18 -4.37
C MET A 146 -13.31 30.33 -5.35
N ARG A 147 -12.71 30.07 -6.52
CA ARG A 147 -12.72 31.07 -7.59
C ARG A 147 -14.17 31.46 -7.83
N PRO A 148 -14.50 32.75 -7.86
CA PRO A 148 -15.88 33.18 -8.09
C PRO A 148 -16.33 32.57 -9.40
N ASN A 149 -17.17 31.55 -9.32
CA ASN A 149 -17.94 31.09 -10.45
C ASN A 149 -18.77 32.32 -10.82
N GLN A 150 -18.48 32.94 -11.96
CA GLN A 150 -19.25 34.07 -12.46
C GLN A 150 -20.63 33.56 -12.79
N VAL A 151 -21.47 33.42 -11.76
CA VAL A 151 -22.89 33.25 -11.89
C VAL A 151 -23.36 34.63 -12.34
N PHE A 152 -23.54 34.78 -13.64
CA PHE A 152 -24.20 35.94 -14.24
C PHE A 152 -25.66 35.98 -13.76
N SER A 153 -25.86 36.40 -12.51
CA SER A 153 -27.17 36.80 -12.01
C SER A 153 -27.38 38.25 -12.40
N ALA A 154 -28.33 38.43 -13.30
CA ALA A 154 -28.82 39.70 -13.78
C ALA A 154 -29.24 40.60 -12.61
N GLY A 155 -28.47 41.66 -12.33
CA GLY A 155 -28.81 42.57 -11.24
C GLY A 155 -27.69 43.53 -10.84
N GLN A 156 -27.31 44.41 -11.75
CA GLN A 156 -26.73 45.73 -11.45
C GLN A 156 -25.37 45.78 -10.73
N VAL A 157 -24.29 45.43 -11.44
CA VAL A 157 -22.97 46.08 -11.24
C VAL A 157 -22.32 46.28 -12.62
N GLN A 158 -22.18 47.55 -13.02
CA GLN A 158 -21.34 48.10 -14.09
C GLN A 158 -21.16 47.22 -15.34
N GLN A 159 -22.00 47.48 -16.34
CA GLN A 159 -22.03 46.88 -17.67
C GLN A 159 -20.67 46.99 -18.39
N GLN A 160 -19.86 45.93 -18.32
CA GLN A 160 -19.10 45.47 -19.48
C GLN A 160 -19.92 44.35 -20.10
N VAL A 161 -20.66 44.67 -21.16
CA VAL A 161 -21.42 43.71 -21.94
C VAL A 161 -20.39 42.92 -22.76
N GLU A 162 -19.92 41.79 -22.25
CA GLU A 162 -19.33 40.77 -23.12
C GLU A 162 -20.47 40.13 -23.90
N ILE A 163 -20.68 40.65 -25.11
CA ILE A 163 -21.52 40.03 -26.11
C ILE A 163 -20.78 38.76 -26.53
N ILE A 164 -21.22 37.60 -26.05
CA ILE A 164 -20.81 36.33 -26.65
C ILE A 164 -21.27 36.43 -28.11
N PRO A 165 -20.37 36.34 -29.10
CA PRO A 165 -20.79 36.33 -30.48
C PRO A 165 -21.70 35.12 -30.67
N SER A 166 -22.91 35.35 -31.17
CA SER A 166 -23.79 34.27 -31.62
C SER A 166 -22.99 33.31 -32.51
N LEU A 167 -23.19 32.00 -32.36
CA LEU A 167 -22.57 31.00 -33.25
C LEU A 167 -22.97 31.22 -34.72
N THR A 168 -24.01 32.03 -34.96
CA THR A 168 -24.41 32.59 -36.25
C THR A 168 -23.24 33.28 -36.96
N GLY A 169 -22.66 32.60 -37.95
CA GLY A 169 -21.55 33.10 -38.77
C GLY A 169 -20.17 32.49 -38.46
N VAL A 170 -20.04 31.64 -37.44
CA VAL A 170 -18.79 30.90 -37.16
C VAL A 170 -18.62 29.70 -38.09
N LEU A 171 -19.73 29.05 -38.43
CA LEU A 171 -19.77 27.88 -39.30
C LEU A 171 -20.14 28.29 -40.73
N VAL A 172 -19.45 27.71 -41.71
CA VAL A 172 -19.77 27.85 -43.13
C VAL A 172 -20.96 26.95 -43.47
N ASN A 173 -21.76 27.32 -44.48
CA ASN A 173 -22.93 26.54 -44.91
C ASN A 173 -22.63 25.05 -45.17
N SER A 174 -21.44 24.73 -45.71
CA SER A 174 -20.99 23.35 -45.92
C SER A 174 -20.78 22.57 -44.62
N GLU A 175 -20.35 23.24 -43.55
CA GLU A 175 -20.13 22.63 -42.23
C GLU A 175 -21.47 22.40 -41.53
N ILE A 176 -22.42 23.34 -41.67
CA ILE A 176 -23.79 23.19 -41.18
C ILE A 176 -24.48 22.01 -41.88
N GLU A 177 -24.31 21.88 -43.19
CA GLU A 177 -24.85 20.77 -43.97
C GLU A 177 -24.23 19.42 -43.56
N ALA A 178 -22.91 19.37 -43.35
CA ALA A 178 -22.23 18.17 -42.87
C ALA A 178 -22.69 17.75 -41.46
N LEU A 179 -22.94 18.71 -40.57
CA LEU A 179 -23.47 18.44 -39.23
C LEU A 179 -24.91 17.93 -39.27
N ARG A 180 -25.75 18.47 -40.17
CA ARG A 180 -27.11 17.97 -40.40
C ARG A 180 -27.11 16.55 -40.96
N ASP A 181 -26.25 16.27 -41.94
CA ASP A 181 -26.10 14.93 -42.53
C ASP A 181 -25.63 13.90 -41.48
N ALA A 182 -24.73 14.30 -40.58
CA ALA A 182 -24.20 13.44 -39.54
C ALA A 182 -25.22 12.96 -38.49
N ILE A 183 -26.35 13.67 -38.33
CA ILE A 183 -27.42 13.32 -37.39
C ILE A 183 -28.74 12.94 -38.08
N ASP A 184 -28.82 12.98 -39.41
CA ASP A 184 -30.04 12.66 -40.15
C ASP A 184 -30.39 11.18 -39.99
N GLU A 185 -31.52 10.91 -39.35
CA GLU A 185 -31.98 9.56 -39.02
C GLU A 185 -32.12 8.70 -40.28
N ASN A 186 -32.52 9.27 -41.42
CA ASN A 186 -32.66 8.53 -42.67
C ASN A 186 -31.31 8.06 -43.23
N ASN A 187 -30.29 8.93 -43.20
CA ASN A 187 -28.95 8.58 -43.66
C ASN A 187 -28.24 7.64 -42.69
N LEU A 188 -28.49 7.76 -41.39
CA LEU A 188 -28.00 6.82 -40.39
C LEU A 188 -28.61 5.43 -40.61
N LEU A 189 -29.93 5.34 -40.84
CA LEU A 189 -30.62 4.08 -41.11
C LEU A 189 -30.15 3.44 -42.43
N ASN A 190 -29.95 4.23 -43.49
CA ASN A 190 -29.43 3.74 -44.78
C ASN A 190 -28.00 3.18 -44.66
N ARG A 191 -27.23 3.60 -43.65
CA ARG A 191 -25.87 3.12 -43.35
C ARG A 191 -25.85 1.98 -42.32
N GLY A 192 -27.01 1.52 -41.85
CA GLY A 192 -27.11 0.48 -40.81
C GLY A 192 -26.84 0.99 -39.39
N TRP A 193 -26.85 2.30 -39.16
CA TRP A 193 -26.53 2.88 -37.86
C TRP A 193 -27.79 3.16 -37.04
N ILE A 194 -27.73 2.82 -35.76
CA ILE A 194 -28.85 2.93 -34.82
C ILE A 194 -28.53 3.99 -33.77
N VAL A 195 -29.46 4.93 -33.57
CA VAL A 195 -29.37 5.94 -32.52
C VAL A 195 -29.95 5.37 -31.22
N SER A 196 -29.13 5.40 -30.16
CA SER A 196 -29.53 5.01 -28.81
C SER A 196 -30.25 6.16 -28.10
N ARG A 197 -31.07 5.83 -27.09
CA ARG A 197 -31.83 6.80 -26.27
C ARG A 197 -30.98 7.90 -25.63
N LEU A 198 -29.70 7.63 -25.39
CA LEU A 198 -28.74 8.59 -24.81
C LEU A 198 -27.95 9.37 -25.87
N GLY A 199 -28.41 9.37 -27.13
CA GLY A 199 -27.78 10.11 -28.24
C GLY A 199 -26.43 9.53 -28.68
N SER A 200 -26.17 8.24 -28.43
CA SER A 200 -25.03 7.52 -29.02
C SER A 200 -25.42 6.84 -30.33
N ILE A 201 -24.49 6.76 -31.27
CA ILE A 201 -24.68 6.05 -32.53
C ILE A 201 -23.95 4.72 -32.46
N LYS A 202 -24.65 3.63 -32.79
CA LYS A 202 -24.15 2.27 -32.79
C LYS A 202 -24.29 1.64 -34.18
N ASP A 203 -23.40 0.72 -34.48
CA ASP A 203 -23.48 -0.16 -35.66
C ASP A 203 -24.53 -1.27 -35.46
N GLU A 204 -24.91 -1.97 -36.53
CA GLU A 204 -25.85 -3.12 -36.52
C GLU A 204 -25.42 -4.20 -35.52
N ASN A 205 -24.10 -4.34 -35.32
CA ASN A 205 -23.47 -5.28 -34.38
C ASN A 205 -23.46 -4.79 -32.92
N GLY A 206 -24.09 -3.66 -32.62
CA GLY A 206 -24.18 -3.07 -31.28
C GLY A 206 -22.91 -2.37 -30.76
N ARG A 207 -21.89 -2.23 -31.61
CA ARG A 207 -20.65 -1.48 -31.29
C ARG A 207 -20.90 0.02 -31.35
N SER A 208 -20.45 0.77 -30.33
CA SER A 208 -20.62 2.23 -30.29
C SER A 208 -19.62 2.91 -31.22
N LEU A 209 -20.12 3.53 -32.29
CA LEU A 209 -19.32 4.36 -33.20
C LEU A 209 -19.07 5.73 -32.58
N PHE A 210 -20.13 6.33 -32.02
CA PHE A 210 -20.06 7.62 -31.33
C PHE A 210 -20.54 7.47 -29.88
N LYS A 211 -19.97 8.28 -28.98
CA LYS A 211 -20.27 8.25 -27.54
C LYS A 211 -21.67 8.81 -27.25
N SER A 212 -22.20 8.51 -26.07
CA SER A 212 -23.44 9.11 -25.56
C SER A 212 -23.34 10.64 -25.56
N GLY A 213 -24.41 11.30 -26.00
CA GLY A 213 -24.49 12.75 -26.12
C GLY A 213 -24.03 13.33 -27.46
N PHE A 214 -23.52 12.52 -28.39
CA PHE A 214 -23.09 12.99 -29.71
C PHE A 214 -24.22 13.68 -30.50
N VAL A 215 -25.34 12.97 -30.69
CA VAL A 215 -26.51 13.50 -31.42
C VAL A 215 -27.07 14.73 -30.71
N SER A 216 -27.19 14.68 -29.38
CA SER A 216 -27.72 15.78 -28.58
C SER A 216 -26.82 17.02 -28.59
N ALA A 217 -25.50 16.85 -28.71
CA ALA A 217 -24.57 17.98 -28.80
C ALA A 217 -24.71 18.69 -30.16
N ILE A 218 -24.76 17.94 -31.25
CA ILE A 218 -24.94 18.50 -32.60
C ILE A 218 -26.30 19.19 -32.73
N GLN A 219 -27.37 18.59 -32.19
CA GLN A 219 -28.70 19.22 -32.17
C GLN A 219 -28.71 20.56 -31.43
N LYS A 220 -27.98 20.69 -30.31
CA LYS A 220 -27.86 21.96 -29.58
C LYS A 220 -27.10 23.01 -30.38
N ILE A 221 -26.00 22.61 -31.02
CA ILE A 221 -25.22 23.50 -31.87
C ILE A 221 -26.07 24.01 -33.04
N LEU A 222 -26.81 23.13 -33.72
CA LEU A 222 -27.70 23.50 -34.82
C LEU A 222 -28.91 24.35 -34.39
N ALA A 223 -29.31 24.29 -33.12
CA ALA A 223 -30.40 25.11 -32.58
C ALA A 223 -29.94 26.52 -32.15
N GLU A 224 -28.64 26.72 -31.98
CA GLU A 224 -28.03 27.99 -31.54
C GLU A 224 -27.47 28.82 -32.71
N ILE A 225 -27.40 28.24 -33.92
CA ILE A 225 -27.03 28.90 -35.19
C ILE A 225 -28.28 29.47 -35.85
#